data_AF-D7SN36-F1
#
_entry.id   AF-D7SN36-F1
#
_cell.length_a   1.000
_cell.length_b   1.000
_cell.length_c   1.000
_cell.angle_alpha   90.00
_cell.angle_beta   90.00
_cell.angle_gamma   90.00
#
_symmetry.space_group_name_H-M   'P 1'
#
loop_
_entity.id
_entity.type
_entity.pdbx_description
1 polymer ?
#
loop_
_entity_poly.entity_id
_entity_poly.type
_entity_poly.pdbx_seq_one_letter_code
_entity_poly.pdbx_strand_id
1 'polypeptide(L)'
;MSHYHLIFVPKSCVRSVSLPFFCLTYAASDFLRMTEPPFVPRERLFEKQRFFQSIHKHTYLKGPMDKITSVAIPAALAATSIALIAQGIYNMSHGIGKKE
;
A
#
# COMPACT_ATOMS: atom_id res chain seq x y z
N MET A 1 4.51 9.59 6.97
CA MET A 1 3.19 8.95 6.78
C MET A 1 2.82 9.10 5.32
N SER A 2 3.26 8.14 4.49
CA SER A 2 3.41 8.31 3.05
C SER A 2 2.07 8.13 2.33
N HIS A 3 1.60 9.21 1.71
CA HIS A 3 0.37 9.28 0.93
C HIS A 3 0.53 8.51 -0.39
N TYR A 4 0.14 7.23 -0.41
CA TYR A 4 -0.14 6.55 -1.68
C TYR A 4 -1.57 6.90 -2.10
N HIS A 5 -1.67 7.83 -3.03
CA HIS A 5 -2.89 8.20 -3.75
C HIS A 5 -3.32 6.99 -4.61
N LEU A 6 -4.00 6.03 -3.96
CA LEU A 6 -4.84 5.06 -4.64
C LEU A 6 -5.83 5.87 -5.47
N ILE A 7 -5.73 5.75 -6.80
CA ILE A 7 -6.71 6.27 -7.75
C ILE A 7 -8.01 5.50 -7.51
N PHE A 8 -8.77 5.95 -6.51
CA PHE A 8 -10.17 5.68 -6.35
C PHE A 8 -10.83 6.51 -7.46
N VAL A 9 -11.24 5.89 -8.57
CA VAL A 9 -12.21 6.50 -9.47
C VAL A 9 -13.57 6.18 -8.86
N PRO A 10 -14.20 7.09 -8.08
CA PRO A 10 -15.57 6.87 -7.66
C PRO A 10 -16.45 6.85 -8.91
N LYS A 11 -17.29 5.82 -9.05
CA LYS A 11 -18.28 5.67 -10.12
C LYS A 11 -19.31 6.82 -10.22
N SER A 12 -19.23 7.83 -9.38
CA SER A 12 -20.21 8.92 -9.25
C SER A 12 -19.71 10.29 -9.75
N CYS A 13 -18.45 10.44 -10.17
CA CYS A 13 -17.92 11.74 -10.63
C CYS A 13 -17.80 11.82 -12.16
N VAL A 14 -18.90 11.59 -12.88
CA VAL A 14 -19.05 11.89 -14.32
C VAL A 14 -20.27 12.79 -14.51
N ARG A 15 -20.37 13.89 -13.78
CA ARG A 15 -21.24 15.03 -14.13
C ARG A 15 -20.91 16.24 -13.26
N SER A 16 -20.09 17.13 -13.77
CA SER A 16 -20.26 18.59 -13.70
C SER A 16 -18.91 19.24 -13.98
N VAL A 17 -18.67 19.48 -15.26
CA VAL A 17 -17.54 20.26 -15.76
C VAL A 17 -17.89 21.73 -15.51
N SER A 18 -17.16 22.38 -14.62
CA SER A 18 -16.89 23.81 -14.76
C SER A 18 -15.39 24.00 -14.56
N LEU A 19 -14.66 23.79 -15.66
CA LEU A 19 -13.22 24.03 -15.75
C LEU A 19 -13.04 25.37 -16.49
N PRO A 20 -12.24 26.31 -15.95
CA PRO A 20 -11.97 27.57 -16.61
C PRO A 20 -11.23 27.32 -17.94
N PHE A 21 -11.59 28.11 -18.95
CA PHE A 21 -11.19 28.00 -20.37
C PHE A 21 -9.68 27.86 -20.64
N PHE A 22 -8.83 28.22 -19.67
CA PHE A 22 -7.37 28.15 -19.77
C PHE A 22 -6.78 26.73 -19.58
N CYS A 23 -7.57 25.77 -19.10
CA CYS A 23 -7.13 24.39 -18.84
C CYS A 23 -7.13 23.48 -20.09
N LEU A 24 -7.87 23.87 -21.13
CA LEU A 24 -8.12 22.99 -22.29
C LEU A 24 -6.89 22.80 -23.21
N THR A 25 -5.94 23.73 -23.25
CA THR A 25 -4.83 23.68 -24.22
C THR A 25 -3.65 22.82 -23.76
N TYR A 26 -3.35 22.75 -22.46
CA TYR A 26 -2.28 21.87 -21.95
C TYR A 26 -2.74 20.41 -21.81
N ALA A 27 -4.00 20.18 -21.43
CA ALA A 27 -4.54 18.82 -21.26
C ALA A 27 -4.64 18.06 -22.60
N ALA A 28 -4.86 18.75 -23.71
CA ALA A 28 -4.90 18.14 -25.04
C ALA A 28 -3.51 17.68 -25.53
N SER A 29 -2.45 18.35 -25.08
CA SER A 29 -1.07 18.08 -25.48
C SER A 29 -0.49 16.82 -24.79
N ASP A 30 -0.87 16.58 -23.54
CA ASP A 30 -0.49 15.37 -22.79
C ASP A 30 -1.25 14.11 -23.26
N PHE A 31 -2.50 14.24 -23.71
CA PHE A 31 -3.30 13.09 -24.18
C PHE A 31 -2.73 12.42 -25.44
N LEU A 32 -2.06 13.17 -26.32
CA LEU A 32 -1.48 12.63 -27.56
C LEU A 32 -0.17 11.85 -27.35
N ARG A 33 0.50 11.99 -26.19
CA ARG A 33 1.75 11.27 -25.87
C ARG A 33 1.53 9.92 -25.18
N MET A 34 0.29 9.45 -25.07
CA MET A 34 -0.06 8.17 -24.44
C MET A 34 -0.58 7.16 -25.46
N THR A 35 0.06 7.11 -26.63
CA THR A 35 -0.36 6.29 -27.77
C THR A 35 0.26 4.89 -27.79
N GLU A 36 1.20 4.57 -26.89
CA GLU A 36 1.73 3.21 -26.77
C GLU A 36 0.91 2.40 -25.74
N PRO A 37 0.34 1.25 -26.13
CA PRO A 37 -0.32 0.38 -25.17
C PRO A 37 0.70 -0.11 -24.14
N PRO A 38 0.34 -0.18 -22.85
CA PRO A 38 1.24 -0.67 -21.82
C PRO A 38 1.73 -2.09 -22.13
N PHE A 39 2.93 -2.44 -21.65
CA PHE A 39 3.54 -3.76 -21.82
C PHE A 39 2.67 -4.95 -21.34
N VAL A 40 1.66 -4.70 -20.51
CA VAL A 40 0.74 -5.72 -19.99
C VAL A 40 -0.71 -5.37 -20.36
N PRO A 41 -1.49 -6.34 -20.87
CA PRO A 41 -2.91 -6.17 -21.13
C PRO A 41 -3.68 -5.65 -19.91
N ARG A 42 -4.59 -4.69 -20.13
CA ARG A 42 -5.37 -4.02 -19.06
C ARG A 42 -6.40 -4.96 -18.42
N GLU A 43 -6.74 -6.05 -19.08
CA GLU A 43 -7.70 -7.08 -18.64
C GLU A 43 -7.29 -7.66 -17.28
N ARG A 44 -5.99 -7.97 -17.12
CA ARG A 44 -5.41 -8.48 -15.86
C ARG A 44 -5.57 -7.49 -14.70
N LEU A 45 -5.57 -6.20 -15.00
CA LEU A 45 -5.73 -5.11 -14.03
C LEU A 45 -7.19 -5.01 -13.57
N PHE A 46 -8.14 -5.11 -14.50
CA PHE A 46 -9.56 -5.12 -14.18
C PHE A 46 -9.99 -6.34 -13.35
N GLU A 47 -9.42 -7.51 -13.61
CA GLU A 47 -9.65 -8.71 -12.80
C GLU A 47 -9.21 -8.51 -11.35
N LYS A 48 -7.98 -8.01 -11.14
CA LYS A 48 -7.46 -7.69 -9.80
C LYS A 48 -8.28 -6.59 -9.13
N GLN A 49 -8.66 -5.55 -9.87
CA GLN A 49 -9.51 -4.47 -9.35
C GLN A 49 -10.88 -4.99 -8.89
N ARG A 50 -11.55 -5.84 -9.68
CA ARG A 50 -12.81 -6.47 -9.27
C ARG A 50 -12.64 -7.33 -8.02
N PHE A 51 -11.59 -8.14 -7.95
CA PHE A 51 -11.28 -8.98 -6.79
C PHE A 51 -11.01 -8.16 -5.50
N PHE A 52 -10.20 -7.10 -5.58
CA PHE A 52 -9.88 -6.29 -4.40
C PHE A 52 -10.99 -5.31 -4.00
N GLN A 53 -11.90 -4.97 -4.92
CA GLN A 53 -13.08 -4.14 -4.64
C GLN A 53 -14.25 -4.94 -4.07
N SER A 54 -14.37 -6.25 -4.36
CA SER A 54 -15.43 -7.10 -3.79
C SER A 54 -15.20 -7.47 -2.33
N ILE A 55 -13.96 -7.35 -1.82
CA ILE A 55 -13.60 -7.71 -0.45
C ILE A 55 -13.76 -6.50 0.48
N HIS A 56 -14.70 -6.61 1.43
CA HIS A 56 -14.93 -5.62 2.49
C HIS A 56 -14.01 -5.86 3.71
N LYS A 57 -12.69 -5.72 3.52
CA LYS A 57 -11.67 -5.78 4.59
C LYS A 57 -10.74 -4.57 4.52
N HIS A 58 -10.02 -4.31 5.61
CA HIS A 58 -8.95 -3.30 5.63
C HIS A 58 -7.86 -3.61 4.60
N THR A 59 -7.22 -2.57 4.07
CA THR A 59 -6.29 -2.64 2.92
C THR A 59 -5.19 -3.69 3.06
N TYR A 60 -4.62 -3.85 4.24
CA TYR A 60 -3.51 -4.77 4.53
C TYR A 60 -3.95 -6.23 4.80
N LEU A 61 -5.25 -6.53 4.67
CA LEU A 61 -5.85 -7.86 4.91
C LEU A 61 -6.67 -8.35 3.71
N LYS A 62 -6.53 -7.70 2.55
CA LYS A 62 -7.32 -8.03 1.37
C LYS A 62 -6.82 -9.28 0.66
N GLY A 63 -5.51 -9.41 0.48
CA GLY A 63 -4.90 -10.59 -0.12
C GLY A 63 -4.64 -11.70 0.89
N PRO A 64 -4.63 -12.97 0.45
CA PRO A 64 -4.20 -14.09 1.30
C PRO A 64 -2.71 -13.97 1.68
N MET A 65 -1.88 -13.49 0.76
CA MET A 65 -0.46 -13.22 1.01
C MET A 65 -0.26 -12.08 2.00
N ASP A 66 -1.13 -11.06 1.96
CA ASP A 66 -1.06 -9.90 2.84
C ASP A 66 -1.25 -10.28 4.32
N LYS A 67 -1.98 -11.38 4.61
CA LYS A 67 -2.11 -11.91 5.98
C LYS A 67 -0.78 -12.42 6.52
N ILE A 68 0.02 -13.07 5.71
CA ILE A 68 1.32 -13.60 6.12
C ILE A 68 2.30 -12.44 6.33
N THR A 69 2.36 -11.52 5.36
CA THR A 69 3.32 -10.40 5.38
C THR A 69 2.96 -9.31 6.38
N SER A 70 1.68 -9.07 6.65
CA SER A 70 1.25 -7.98 7.55
C SER A 70 0.99 -8.45 8.98
N VAL A 71 0.76 -9.76 9.20
CA VAL A 71 0.46 -10.30 10.55
C VAL A 71 1.58 -11.20 11.04
N ALA A 72 1.92 -12.27 10.30
CA ALA A 72 2.82 -13.29 10.80
C ALA A 72 4.26 -12.79 10.92
N ILE A 73 4.82 -12.22 9.85
CA ILE A 73 6.22 -11.72 9.84
C ILE A 73 6.41 -10.59 10.87
N PRO A 74 5.56 -9.54 10.90
CA PRO A 74 5.75 -8.46 11.86
C PRO A 74 5.52 -8.91 13.29
N ALA A 75 4.56 -9.81 13.57
CA ALA A 75 4.32 -10.32 14.91
C ALA A 75 5.50 -11.16 15.43
N ALA A 76 6.03 -12.07 14.59
CA ALA A 76 7.19 -12.88 14.96
C ALA A 76 8.41 -11.99 15.25
N LEU A 77 8.67 -11.00 14.38
CA LEU A 77 9.78 -10.06 14.55
C LEU A 77 9.60 -9.17 15.79
N ALA A 78 8.39 -8.70 16.05
CA ALA A 78 8.09 -7.91 17.24
C ALA A 78 8.28 -8.74 18.52
N ALA A 79 7.79 -9.97 18.53
CA ALA A 79 7.93 -10.86 19.69
C ALA A 79 9.40 -11.16 20.00
N THR A 80 10.19 -11.51 18.98
CA THR A 80 11.63 -11.81 19.17
C THR A 80 12.41 -10.58 19.59
N SER A 81 12.16 -9.41 18.98
CA SER A 81 12.84 -8.17 19.36
C SER A 81 12.50 -7.77 20.80
N ILE A 82 11.23 -7.83 21.20
CA ILE A 82 10.82 -7.53 22.59
C ILE A 82 11.48 -8.51 23.57
N ALA A 83 11.52 -9.80 23.26
CA ALA A 83 12.15 -10.80 24.12
C ALA A 83 13.65 -10.52 24.34
N LEU A 84 14.38 -10.20 23.27
CA LEU A 84 15.80 -9.87 23.36
C LEU A 84 16.05 -8.57 24.12
N ILE A 85 15.20 -7.56 23.93
CA ILE A 85 15.29 -6.29 24.68
C ILE A 85 15.04 -6.56 26.17
N ALA A 86 14.02 -7.34 26.51
CA ALA A 86 13.69 -7.68 27.90
C ALA A 86 14.84 -8.44 28.57
N GLN A 87 15.42 -9.43 27.89
CA GLN A 87 16.59 -10.15 28.39
C GLN A 87 17.81 -9.24 28.54
N GLY A 88 18.03 -8.33 27.58
CA GLY A 88 19.11 -7.34 27.66
C GLY A 88 18.97 -6.46 28.90
N ILE A 89 17.78 -5.89 29.14
CA ILE A 89 17.49 -5.06 30.32
C ILE A 89 17.63 -5.88 31.60
N TYR A 90 17.15 -7.12 31.61
CA TYR A 90 17.29 -8.01 32.77
C TYR A 90 18.76 -8.27 33.12
N ASN A 91 19.58 -8.62 32.13
CA ASN A 91 21.01 -8.89 32.32
C ASN A 91 21.76 -7.64 32.79
N MET A 92 21.47 -6.47 32.19
CA MET A 92 22.06 -5.19 32.61
C MET A 92 21.65 -4.78 34.03
N SER A 93 20.38 -4.94 34.39
CA SER A 93 19.86 -4.58 35.72
C SER A 93 20.37 -5.48 36.84
N HIS A 94 20.62 -6.76 36.56
CA HIS A 94 21.15 -7.71 37.55
C HIS A 94 22.68 -7.83 37.53
N GLY A 95 23.36 -7.08 36.66
CA GLY A 95 24.82 -7.11 36.53
C GLY A 95 25.38 -8.45 36.03
N ILE A 96 24.56 -9.25 35.34
CA ILE A 96 24.89 -10.59 34.81
C ILE A 96 25.43 -10.44 33.38
N GLY A 97 26.43 -11.24 33.01
CA GLY A 97 26.97 -11.25 31.64
C GLY A 97 28.19 -10.35 31.41
N LYS A 98 28.89 -9.96 32.48
CA LYS A 98 30.27 -9.45 32.34
C LYS A 98 31.16 -10.58 31.84
N LYS A 99 31.81 -10.36 30.70
CA LYS A 99 32.91 -11.22 30.25
C LYS A 99 34.11 -10.92 31.14
N GLU A 100 34.82 -11.96 31.56
CA GLU A 100 36.15 -11.82 32.19
C GLU A 100 37.12 -10.97 31.38
#